data_AF-A0A3A0CNH3-F1
#
_entry.id   AF-A0A3A0CNH3-F1
#
_cell.length_a   1.000
_cell.length_b   1.000
_cell.length_c   1.000
_cell.angle_alpha   90.00
_cell.angle_beta   90.00
_cell.angle_gamma   90.00
#
_symmetry.space_group_name_H-M   'P 1'
#
loop_
_entity.id
_entity.type
_entity.pdbx_description
1 polymer ?
#
loop_
_entity_poly.entity_id
_entity_poly.type
_entity_poly.pdbx_seq_one_letter_code
_entity_poly.pdbx_strand_id
1 'polypeptide(L)'
;MEWRPAQQTVRPGDTVDIGLYAVSDNAGNQPISAMDVLIEWDASTLQLVGVVNNGPYAWFQSGFFSDSSLDGINNTFADGDAKYTALAQFVTPASATPAGLLVTTVRFQALAGTPGNIVSIPLTLGPSSETAVYGTAFPGQDVTGTRGSAEIVVCFAPADGDLNEDGSPDGLDIQDFVQAVLDTSTASVDVCHADFDDDGMIDLGDLDGFIDAVLN
;
A
#
# COMPACT_ATOMS: atom_id res chain seq x y z
N MET A 1 3.13 13.10 3.57
CA MET A 1 2.60 11.75 3.81
C MET A 1 2.86 10.88 2.60
N GLU A 2 3.33 9.65 2.80
CA GLU A 2 3.70 8.71 1.74
C GLU A 2 3.14 7.33 2.04
N TRP A 3 2.81 6.58 0.99
CA TRP A 3 2.56 5.15 1.06
C TRP A 3 3.83 4.38 0.72
N ARG A 4 4.13 3.34 1.50
CA ARG A 4 5.25 2.42 1.25
C ARG A 4 4.74 0.99 1.33
N PRO A 5 4.26 0.40 0.22
CA PRO A 5 3.82 -0.99 0.19
C PRO A 5 4.99 -1.93 0.49
N ALA A 6 4.72 -3.00 1.24
CA ALA A 6 5.70 -4.08 1.43
C ALA A 6 5.90 -4.88 0.13
N GLN A 7 4.82 -5.05 -0.64
CA GLN A 7 4.75 -5.72 -1.92
C GLN A 7 3.76 -4.96 -2.81
N GLN A 8 4.10 -4.79 -4.09
CA GLN A 8 3.25 -4.05 -5.05
C GLN A 8 2.43 -4.95 -5.95
N THR A 9 2.81 -6.20 -6.11
CA THR A 9 2.13 -7.18 -6.97
C THR A 9 1.67 -8.35 -6.11
N VAL A 10 0.38 -8.67 -6.11
CA VAL A 10 -0.22 -9.75 -5.31
C VAL A 10 -1.25 -10.53 -6.12
N ARG A 11 -1.81 -11.62 -5.57
CA ARG A 11 -2.88 -12.41 -6.19
C ARG A 11 -4.22 -12.25 -5.44
N PRO A 12 -5.37 -12.55 -6.08
CA PRO A 12 -6.66 -12.51 -5.40
C PRO A 12 -6.69 -13.45 -4.19
N GLY A 13 -7.16 -12.94 -3.05
CA GLY A 13 -7.15 -13.63 -1.76
C GLY A 13 -6.02 -13.20 -0.83
N ASP A 14 -4.92 -12.69 -1.39
CA ASP A 14 -3.76 -12.25 -0.62
C ASP A 14 -4.04 -11.01 0.22
N THR A 15 -3.15 -10.79 1.18
CA THR A 15 -3.15 -9.60 2.01
C THR A 15 -2.05 -8.64 1.56
N VAL A 16 -2.39 -7.37 1.34
CA VAL A 16 -1.46 -6.30 1.01
C VAL A 16 -1.28 -5.40 2.21
N ASP A 17 -0.03 -5.27 2.67
CA ASP A 17 0.35 -4.35 3.75
C ASP A 17 1.01 -3.10 3.18
N ILE A 18 0.42 -1.93 3.44
CA ILE A 18 0.91 -0.63 2.98
C ILE A 18 1.24 0.25 4.18
N GLY A 19 2.51 0.58 4.36
CA GLY A 19 2.94 1.48 5.42
C GLY A 19 2.51 2.92 5.13
N LEU A 20 1.82 3.56 6.08
CA LEU A 20 1.55 5.00 6.09
C LEU A 20 2.71 5.73 6.75
N TYR A 21 3.42 6.57 6.01
CA TYR A 21 4.56 7.32 6.50
C TYR A 21 4.27 8.82 6.59
N ALA A 22 4.61 9.42 7.73
CA ALA A 22 4.77 10.87 7.87
C ALA A 22 6.23 11.23 7.62
N VAL A 23 6.50 12.13 6.68
CA VAL A 23 7.87 12.49 6.26
C VAL A 23 8.07 13.98 6.48
N SER A 24 9.20 14.35 7.08
CA SER A 24 9.50 15.76 7.26
C SER A 24 9.78 16.43 5.92
N ASP A 25 9.26 17.63 5.72
CA ASP A 25 9.46 18.43 4.51
C ASP A 25 10.78 19.23 4.49
N ASN A 26 11.61 19.09 5.53
CA ASN A 26 12.90 19.74 5.65
C ASN A 26 13.94 18.78 6.23
N ALA A 27 15.18 19.25 6.43
CA ALA A 27 16.28 18.41 6.92
C ALA A 27 16.18 18.05 8.42
N GLY A 28 15.28 18.68 9.16
CA GLY A 28 15.07 18.45 10.58
C GLY A 28 13.95 17.45 10.85
N ASN A 29 13.72 17.18 12.14
CA ASN A 29 12.56 16.41 12.58
C ASN A 29 11.38 17.37 12.83
N GLN A 30 10.17 16.94 12.49
CA GLN A 30 8.94 17.69 12.71
C GLN A 30 8.05 16.95 13.73
N PRO A 31 7.72 17.58 14.87
CA PRO A 31 6.81 16.99 15.84
C PRO A 31 5.36 17.07 15.34
N ILE A 32 4.58 16.02 15.59
CA ILE A 32 3.19 15.85 15.20
C ILE A 32 2.35 15.66 16.47
N SER A 33 1.27 16.44 16.58
CA SER A 33 0.28 16.33 17.67
C SER A 33 -0.92 15.45 17.28
N ALA A 34 -1.36 15.50 16.02
CA ALA A 34 -2.46 14.70 15.51
C ALA A 34 -2.38 14.59 13.98
N MET A 35 -3.10 13.63 13.41
CA MET A 35 -3.38 13.58 11.98
C MET A 35 -4.74 12.94 11.71
N ASP A 36 -5.39 13.42 10.66
CA ASP A 36 -6.49 12.78 9.96
C ASP A 36 -6.01 12.51 8.54
N VAL A 37 -6.13 11.27 8.08
CA VAL A 37 -5.63 10.82 6.78
C VAL A 37 -6.75 10.14 6.05
N LEU A 38 -7.18 10.76 4.96
CA LEU A 38 -8.13 10.17 4.03
C LEU A 38 -7.41 9.17 3.15
N ILE A 39 -8.09 8.07 2.84
CA ILE A 39 -7.61 6.97 2.02
C ILE A 39 -8.69 6.69 0.99
N GLU A 40 -8.30 6.59 -0.28
CA GLU A 40 -9.20 6.23 -1.38
C GLU A 40 -8.56 5.12 -2.21
N TRP A 41 -9.37 4.14 -2.64
CA TRP A 41 -8.97 3.00 -3.47
C TRP A 41 -10.15 2.47 -4.29
N ASP A 42 -9.88 1.61 -5.28
CA ASP A 42 -10.95 0.87 -5.98
C ASP A 42 -11.42 -0.34 -5.16
N ALA A 43 -12.61 -0.23 -4.56
CA ALA A 43 -13.21 -1.26 -3.72
C ALA A 43 -13.63 -2.55 -4.45
N SER A 44 -13.63 -2.55 -5.79
CA SER A 44 -13.91 -3.77 -6.56
C SER A 44 -12.72 -4.72 -6.63
N THR A 45 -11.51 -4.21 -6.38
CA THR A 45 -10.25 -4.96 -6.52
C THR A 45 -9.48 -5.07 -5.21
N LEU A 46 -9.66 -4.14 -4.26
CA LEU A 46 -9.11 -4.21 -2.90
C LEU A 46 -10.20 -4.00 -1.84
N GLN A 47 -10.10 -4.72 -0.73
CA GLN A 47 -10.93 -4.53 0.47
C GLN A 47 -10.06 -4.10 1.65
N LEU A 48 -10.38 -2.98 2.30
CA LEU A 48 -9.72 -2.59 3.53
C LEU A 48 -10.11 -3.57 4.67
N VAL A 49 -9.11 -4.22 5.25
CA VAL A 49 -9.27 -5.18 6.37
C VAL A 49 -9.08 -4.46 7.71
N GLY A 50 -8.17 -3.49 7.78
CA GLY A 50 -7.91 -2.72 8.98
C GLY A 50 -6.51 -2.12 9.02
N VAL A 51 -5.98 -1.95 10.24
CA VAL A 51 -4.62 -1.44 10.48
C VAL A 51 -3.84 -2.33 11.43
N VAL A 52 -2.51 -2.33 11.25
CA VAL A 52 -1.54 -2.90 12.20
C VAL A 52 -0.80 -1.74 12.85
N ASN A 53 -0.97 -1.59 14.17
CA ASN A 53 -0.31 -0.54 14.96
C ASN A 53 1.16 -0.92 15.25
N ASN A 54 2.01 -0.85 14.23
CA ASN A 54 3.44 -1.22 14.28
C ASN A 54 4.40 -0.02 14.18
N GLY A 55 3.89 1.22 14.26
CA GLY A 55 4.73 2.42 14.34
C GLY A 55 5.56 2.47 15.63
N PRO A 56 6.71 3.18 15.65
CA PRO A 56 7.60 3.22 16.81
C PRO A 56 7.08 4.09 17.96
N TYR A 57 5.98 4.82 17.77
CA TYR A 57 5.33 5.64 18.79
C TYR A 57 3.98 5.03 19.17
N ALA A 58 3.69 5.01 20.48
CA ALA A 58 2.38 4.66 20.98
C ALA A 58 1.43 5.87 20.87
N TRP A 59 0.53 5.84 19.89
CA TRP A 59 -0.53 6.85 19.75
C TRP A 59 -1.44 6.84 20.98
N PHE A 60 -1.92 8.01 21.40
CA PHE A 60 -2.95 8.13 22.46
C PHE A 60 -4.25 7.48 22.01
N GLN A 61 -4.61 7.72 20.75
CA GLN A 61 -5.75 7.12 20.09
C GLN A 61 -5.42 7.01 18.62
N SER A 62 -5.72 5.88 17.99
CA SER A 62 -5.63 5.74 16.54
C SER A 62 -6.64 4.73 16.00
N GLY A 63 -7.02 4.89 14.72
CA GLY A 63 -7.91 3.97 14.02
C GLY A 63 -8.87 4.65 13.04
N PHE A 64 -9.82 3.86 12.55
CA PHE A 64 -10.90 4.29 11.68
C PHE A 64 -12.16 4.60 12.51
N PHE A 65 -12.37 5.87 12.86
CA PHE A 65 -13.56 6.30 13.59
C PHE A 65 -14.68 6.66 12.61
N SER A 66 -15.86 6.05 12.78
CA SER A 66 -17.04 6.40 11.98
C SER A 66 -17.40 7.86 12.18
N ASP A 67 -17.66 8.55 11.07
CA ASP A 67 -18.18 9.92 11.07
C ASP A 67 -19.61 10.02 10.54
N SER A 68 -20.42 8.96 10.73
CA SER A 68 -21.81 8.84 10.26
C SER A 68 -22.70 10.09 10.29
N SER A 69 -22.45 11.07 11.17
CA SER A 69 -23.17 12.34 11.26
C SER A 69 -22.68 13.45 10.30
N LEU A 70 -21.59 13.24 9.57
CA LEU A 70 -20.93 14.20 8.67
C LEU A 70 -20.98 13.67 7.24
N ASP A 71 -19.90 13.06 6.76
CA ASP A 71 -19.75 12.62 5.38
C ASP A 71 -20.05 11.12 5.20
N GLY A 72 -20.08 10.37 6.30
CA GLY A 72 -20.38 8.94 6.30
C GLY A 72 -19.16 8.04 6.08
N ILE A 73 -17.96 8.60 6.13
CA ILE A 73 -16.69 7.89 6.03
C ILE A 73 -16.54 6.93 7.23
N ASN A 74 -15.96 5.77 6.94
CA ASN A 74 -15.80 4.64 7.87
C ASN A 74 -17.14 4.08 8.39
N ASN A 75 -18.29 4.37 7.76
CA ASN A 75 -19.53 3.63 8.04
C ASN A 75 -19.50 2.22 7.47
N THR A 76 -18.78 2.06 6.37
CA THR A 76 -18.39 0.81 5.75
C THR A 76 -16.98 1.00 5.19
N PHE A 77 -16.36 -0.10 4.78
CA PHE A 77 -15.06 -0.11 4.10
C PHE A 77 -15.17 -0.81 2.74
N ALA A 78 -16.39 -0.95 2.23
CA ALA A 78 -16.70 -1.58 0.95
C ALA A 78 -16.96 -0.57 -0.17
N ASP A 79 -16.89 0.72 0.15
CA ASP A 79 -17.16 1.87 -0.72
C ASP A 79 -15.89 2.51 -1.29
N GLY A 80 -14.71 2.11 -0.83
CA GLY A 80 -13.44 2.56 -1.40
C GLY A 80 -12.88 3.81 -0.73
N ASP A 81 -13.42 4.17 0.44
CA ASP A 81 -12.90 5.26 1.26
C ASP A 81 -12.71 4.89 2.73
N ALA A 82 -11.80 5.62 3.37
CA ALA A 82 -11.61 5.56 4.81
C ALA A 82 -10.94 6.85 5.33
N LYS A 83 -11.10 7.12 6.63
CA LYS A 83 -10.40 8.18 7.36
C LYS A 83 -9.69 7.59 8.56
N TYR A 84 -8.36 7.53 8.51
CA TYR A 84 -7.54 7.13 9.63
C TYR A 84 -7.19 8.35 10.49
N THR A 85 -7.51 8.30 11.78
CA THR A 85 -7.11 9.33 12.75
C THR A 85 -6.01 8.77 13.64
N ALA A 86 -5.02 9.60 13.98
CA ALA A 86 -4.05 9.31 15.04
C ALA A 86 -3.74 10.55 15.88
N LEU A 87 -3.85 10.42 17.20
CA LEU A 87 -3.58 11.46 18.20
C LEU A 87 -2.32 11.10 18.97
N ALA A 88 -1.33 12.00 18.99
CA ALA A 88 -0.09 11.78 19.72
C ALA A 88 -0.28 11.91 21.24
N GLN A 89 0.66 11.37 22.01
CA GLN A 89 0.70 11.59 23.46
C GLN A 89 1.05 13.06 23.76
N PHE A 90 0.35 13.68 24.71
CA PHE A 90 0.52 15.11 25.04
C PHE A 90 1.94 15.50 25.49
N VAL A 91 2.68 14.57 26.10
CA VAL A 91 4.01 14.84 26.69
C VAL A 91 5.16 14.40 25.78
N THR A 92 4.88 13.48 24.85
CA THR A 92 5.87 12.89 23.94
C THR A 92 5.26 12.81 22.55
N PRO A 93 5.25 13.93 21.80
CA PRO A 93 4.72 13.95 20.45
C PRO A 93 5.50 13.00 19.55
N ALA A 94 4.82 12.40 18.57
CA ALA A 94 5.48 11.66 17.52
C ALA A 94 6.31 12.63 16.67
N SER A 95 7.41 12.17 16.09
CA SER A 95 8.26 13.03 15.27
C SER A 95 8.55 12.40 13.91
N ALA A 96 8.10 13.05 12.85
CA ALA A 96 8.47 12.71 11.48
C ALA A 96 9.93 13.13 11.23
N THR A 97 10.70 12.22 10.65
CA THR A 97 12.08 12.48 10.20
C THR A 97 12.11 12.66 8.69
N PRO A 98 13.22 13.15 8.10
CA PRO A 98 13.37 13.18 6.64
C PRO A 98 13.33 11.78 6.00
N ALA A 99 13.71 10.72 6.74
CA ALA A 99 13.59 9.33 6.27
C ALA A 99 12.16 8.78 6.38
N GLY A 100 11.29 9.49 7.11
CA GLY A 100 9.93 9.09 7.42
C GLY A 100 9.76 8.50 8.82
N LEU A 101 8.52 8.56 9.29
CA LEU A 101 8.00 7.91 10.47
C LEU A 101 6.87 6.98 10.03
N LEU A 102 7.02 5.68 10.26
CA LEU A 102 5.91 4.73 10.11
C LEU A 102 4.83 5.05 11.15
N VAL A 103 3.66 5.51 10.69
CA VAL A 103 2.51 5.82 11.54
C VAL A 103 1.76 4.55 11.91
N THR A 104 1.44 3.75 10.89
CA THR A 104 0.73 2.46 10.95
C THR A 104 0.93 1.73 9.62
N THR A 105 0.65 0.44 9.58
CA THR A 105 0.43 -0.29 8.33
C THR A 105 -1.08 -0.42 8.09
N VAL A 106 -1.53 -0.04 6.90
CA VAL A 106 -2.91 -0.26 6.43
C VAL A 106 -2.94 -1.57 5.66
N ARG A 107 -3.90 -2.43 5.98
CA ARG A 107 -4.00 -3.79 5.45
C ARG A 107 -5.20 -3.93 4.53
N PHE A 108 -4.98 -4.40 3.32
CA PHE A 108 -6.01 -4.72 2.35
C PHE A 108 -6.04 -6.22 2.05
N GLN A 109 -7.18 -6.74 1.62
CA GLN A 109 -7.30 -8.02 0.95
C GLN A 109 -7.50 -7.77 -0.55
N ALA A 110 -6.74 -8.45 -1.39
CA ALA A 110 -6.94 -8.44 -2.83
C ALA A 110 -8.19 -9.26 -3.19
N LEU A 111 -9.12 -8.66 -3.94
CA LEU A 111 -10.38 -9.28 -4.29
C LEU A 111 -10.40 -9.85 -5.71
N ALA A 112 -9.83 -9.09 -6.66
CA ALA A 112 -9.89 -9.39 -8.08
C ALA A 112 -8.68 -8.81 -8.80
N GLY A 113 -8.27 -9.47 -9.90
CA GLY A 113 -7.18 -9.03 -10.74
C GLY A 113 -7.41 -7.63 -11.32
N THR A 114 -6.36 -6.83 -11.33
CA THR A 114 -6.32 -5.48 -11.90
C THR A 114 -4.89 -5.13 -12.32
N PRO A 115 -4.66 -4.49 -13.48
CA PRO A 115 -3.34 -4.02 -13.86
C PRO A 115 -2.81 -2.92 -12.93
N GLY A 116 -3.68 -2.32 -12.10
CA GLY A 116 -3.31 -1.33 -11.10
C GLY A 116 -4.52 -0.83 -10.30
N ASN A 117 -4.36 -0.74 -8.98
CA ASN A 117 -5.25 -0.05 -8.06
C ASN A 117 -4.43 1.01 -7.31
N ILE A 118 -4.81 2.27 -7.49
CA ILE A 118 -4.12 3.39 -6.85
C ILE A 118 -4.73 3.62 -5.47
N VAL A 119 -3.96 3.30 -4.42
CA VAL A 119 -4.27 3.72 -3.06
C VAL A 119 -3.72 5.13 -2.86
N SER A 120 -4.59 6.11 -2.66
CA SER A 120 -4.22 7.54 -2.63
C SER A 120 -4.54 8.21 -1.29
N ILE A 121 -3.87 9.34 -1.02
CA ILE A 121 -4.19 10.24 0.10
C ILE A 121 -4.82 11.52 -0.48
N PRO A 122 -6.14 11.59 -0.67
CA PRO A 122 -6.79 12.79 -1.17
C PRO A 122 -6.71 13.93 -0.15
N LEU A 123 -6.82 15.18 -0.62
CA LEU A 123 -6.92 16.33 0.28
C LEU A 123 -8.28 16.35 0.99
N THR A 124 -9.35 16.04 0.28
CA THR A 124 -10.74 16.08 0.77
C THR A 124 -11.51 14.88 0.26
N LEU A 125 -12.42 14.35 1.07
CA LEU A 125 -13.44 13.37 0.67
C LEU A 125 -14.77 13.84 1.25
N GLY A 126 -15.77 14.02 0.39
CA GLY A 126 -17.01 14.66 0.80
C GLY A 126 -16.85 16.15 1.16
N PRO A 127 -17.90 16.77 1.74
CA PRO A 127 -17.93 18.20 2.02
C PRO A 127 -17.20 18.64 3.30
N SER A 128 -16.93 17.74 4.25
CA SER A 128 -16.46 18.12 5.60
C SER A 128 -15.13 17.49 6.02
N SER A 129 -14.67 16.46 5.32
CA SER A 129 -13.47 15.71 5.70
C SER A 129 -12.27 16.11 4.87
N GLU A 130 -11.16 16.35 5.56
CA GLU A 130 -9.88 16.70 4.97
C GLU A 130 -8.76 15.84 5.55
N THR A 131 -7.71 15.61 4.74
CA THR A 131 -6.44 15.11 5.24
C THR A 131 -5.69 16.27 5.87
N ALA A 132 -5.39 16.17 7.16
CA ALA A 132 -4.66 17.17 7.91
C ALA A 132 -3.63 16.52 8.85
N VAL A 133 -2.43 17.10 8.96
CA VAL A 133 -1.44 16.76 9.98
C VAL A 133 -1.17 18.01 10.81
N TYR A 134 -1.25 17.90 12.12
CA TYR A 134 -1.08 19.03 13.02
C TYR A 134 0.26 18.98 13.74
N GLY A 135 1.00 20.08 13.69
CA GLY A 135 2.29 20.27 14.38
C GLY A 135 2.14 20.57 15.86
N THR A 136 3.26 20.89 16.52
CA THR A 136 3.26 21.27 17.95
C THR A 136 3.81 22.67 18.23
N ALA A 137 4.25 23.43 17.22
CA ALA A 137 4.88 24.73 17.47
C ALA A 137 3.86 25.78 17.96
N PHE A 138 2.63 25.71 17.46
CA PHE A 138 1.49 26.50 17.92
C PHE A 138 0.17 25.76 17.66
N PRO A 139 -0.90 26.05 18.42
CA PRO A 139 -2.19 25.38 18.26
C PRO A 139 -2.75 25.51 16.84
N GLY A 140 -3.19 24.39 16.26
CA GLY A 140 -3.80 24.36 14.92
C GLY A 140 -2.82 24.54 13.76
N GLN A 141 -1.51 24.43 13.99
CA GLN A 141 -0.52 24.46 12.92
C GLN A 141 -0.72 23.27 11.98
N ASP A 142 -1.16 23.52 10.75
CA ASP A 142 -1.16 22.52 9.68
C ASP A 142 0.26 22.32 9.12
N VAL A 143 0.70 21.06 9.09
CA VAL A 143 1.99 20.58 8.57
C VAL A 143 1.81 19.38 7.63
N THR A 144 0.64 19.26 6.97
CA THR A 144 0.26 18.11 6.13
C THR A 144 1.26 17.78 5.02
N GLY A 145 1.84 18.81 4.40
CA GLY A 145 2.80 18.67 3.31
C GLY A 145 2.22 17.97 2.07
N THR A 146 3.10 17.33 1.29
CA THR A 146 2.72 16.56 0.10
C THR A 146 2.01 15.26 0.48
N ARG A 147 1.08 14.82 -0.36
CA ARG A 147 0.31 13.58 -0.20
C ARG A 147 0.69 12.61 -1.32
N GLY A 148 1.05 11.39 -0.96
CA GLY A 148 1.45 10.35 -1.91
C GLY A 148 0.31 9.46 -2.39
N SER A 149 0.66 8.58 -3.31
CA SER A 149 -0.13 7.44 -3.76
C SER A 149 0.78 6.22 -3.86
N ALA A 150 0.21 5.02 -3.80
CA ALA A 150 0.88 3.77 -4.17
C ALA A 150 0.00 3.00 -5.14
N GLU A 151 0.61 2.39 -6.14
CA GLU A 151 -0.06 1.48 -7.06
C GLU A 151 0.16 0.04 -6.59
N ILE A 152 -0.94 -0.70 -6.53
CA ILE A 152 -0.98 -2.13 -6.23
C ILE A 152 -1.53 -2.85 -7.46
N VAL A 153 -0.78 -3.81 -7.99
CA VAL A 153 -1.20 -4.69 -9.06
C VAL A 153 -1.73 -5.99 -8.44
N VAL A 154 -2.86 -6.47 -8.94
CA VAL A 154 -3.39 -7.78 -8.57
C VAL A 154 -3.38 -8.65 -9.81
N CYS A 155 -2.61 -9.74 -9.80
CA CYS A 155 -2.51 -10.65 -10.94
C CYS A 155 -3.88 -11.26 -11.27
N PHE A 156 -4.15 -11.44 -12.56
CA PHE A 156 -5.43 -11.97 -13.04
C PHE A 156 -5.54 -13.50 -12.87
N ALA A 157 -4.41 -14.18 -12.82
CA ALA A 157 -4.29 -15.62 -12.75
C ALA A 157 -3.06 -16.01 -11.91
N PRO A 158 -2.95 -17.28 -11.50
CA PRO A 158 -1.67 -17.84 -11.05
C PRO A 158 -0.59 -17.69 -12.14
N ALA A 159 0.68 -17.76 -11.73
CA ALA A 159 1.81 -17.79 -12.66
C ALA A 159 1.62 -18.93 -13.67
N ASP A 160 1.78 -18.60 -14.95
CA ASP A 160 1.57 -19.51 -16.08
C ASP A 160 2.83 -19.75 -16.90
N GLY A 161 3.90 -18.98 -16.69
CA GLY A 161 5.18 -19.11 -17.38
C GLY A 161 5.26 -18.40 -18.73
N ASP A 162 4.24 -17.64 -19.15
CA ASP A 162 4.21 -16.92 -20.44
C ASP A 162 4.76 -15.49 -20.28
N LEU A 163 6.08 -15.36 -20.14
CA LEU A 163 6.74 -14.06 -19.92
C LEU A 163 6.81 -13.20 -21.19
N ASN A 164 6.69 -13.79 -22.38
CA ASN A 164 6.72 -13.04 -23.63
C ASN A 164 5.32 -12.59 -24.12
N GLU A 165 4.27 -12.97 -23.38
CA GLU A 165 2.85 -12.68 -23.62
C GLU A 165 2.32 -13.16 -24.99
N ASP A 166 2.85 -14.26 -25.53
CA ASP A 166 2.38 -14.83 -26.81
C ASP A 166 1.18 -15.80 -26.65
N GLY A 167 0.80 -16.08 -25.40
CA GLY A 167 -0.32 -16.92 -25.01
C GLY A 167 0.06 -18.39 -24.79
N SER A 168 1.34 -18.77 -24.83
CA SER A 168 1.81 -20.14 -24.63
C SER A 168 3.11 -20.16 -23.78
N PRO A 169 3.12 -20.82 -22.61
CA PRO A 169 4.37 -21.01 -21.88
C PRO A 169 5.22 -22.09 -22.56
N ASP A 170 6.23 -21.68 -23.31
CA ASP A 170 7.08 -22.57 -24.07
C ASP A 170 8.58 -22.23 -24.01
N GLY A 171 9.37 -22.83 -24.90
CA GLY A 171 10.82 -22.61 -24.93
C GLY A 171 11.22 -21.16 -25.25
N LEU A 172 10.31 -20.35 -25.78
CA LEU A 172 10.53 -18.93 -26.06
C LEU A 172 10.55 -18.09 -24.78
N ASP A 173 9.87 -18.51 -23.71
CA ASP A 173 9.84 -17.79 -22.42
C ASP A 173 11.11 -17.95 -21.60
N ILE A 174 11.94 -18.96 -21.90
CA ILE A 174 13.15 -19.27 -21.13
C ILE A 174 14.10 -18.07 -21.09
N GLN A 175 14.24 -17.33 -22.21
CA GLN A 175 15.15 -16.19 -22.25
C GLN A 175 14.65 -15.06 -21.34
N ASP A 176 13.34 -14.78 -21.36
CA ASP A 176 12.73 -13.71 -20.57
C ASP A 176 12.72 -14.07 -19.08
N PHE A 177 12.45 -15.33 -18.73
CA PHE A 177 12.58 -15.82 -17.36
C PHE A 177 14.01 -15.63 -16.83
N VAL A 178 15.02 -16.07 -17.59
CA VAL A 178 16.42 -15.91 -17.18
C VAL A 178 16.78 -14.43 -17.03
N GLN A 179 16.29 -13.58 -17.92
CA GLN A 179 16.52 -12.13 -17.83
C GLN A 179 15.85 -11.54 -16.58
N ALA A 180 14.60 -11.92 -16.28
CA ALA A 180 13.87 -11.47 -15.11
C ALA A 180 14.56 -11.88 -13.80
N VAL A 181 15.06 -13.12 -13.70
CA VAL A 181 15.84 -13.60 -12.54
C VAL A 181 17.15 -12.81 -12.38
N LEU A 182 17.87 -12.55 -13.48
CA LEU A 182 19.14 -11.81 -13.44
C LEU A 182 18.95 -10.35 -13.04
N ASP A 183 17.84 -9.74 -13.45
CA ASP A 183 17.49 -8.36 -13.11
C ASP A 183 16.81 -8.24 -11.75
N THR A 184 16.49 -9.36 -11.09
CA THR A 184 15.62 -9.39 -9.89
C THR A 184 14.35 -8.60 -10.15
N SER A 185 13.68 -8.89 -11.28
CA SER A 185 12.58 -8.07 -11.76
C SER A 185 11.45 -8.03 -10.74
N THR A 186 10.97 -6.81 -10.49
CA THR A 186 9.76 -6.55 -9.72
C THR A 186 8.66 -5.97 -10.61
N ALA A 187 8.83 -6.05 -11.94
CA ALA A 187 7.81 -5.62 -12.87
C ALA A 187 6.60 -6.53 -12.71
N SER A 188 5.40 -5.94 -12.63
CA SER A 188 4.19 -6.71 -12.35
C SER A 188 3.86 -7.72 -13.43
N VAL A 189 4.18 -7.42 -14.70
CA VAL A 189 4.06 -8.38 -15.80
C VAL A 189 4.90 -9.63 -15.53
N ASP A 190 6.20 -9.46 -15.31
CA ASP A 190 7.09 -10.59 -15.05
C ASP A 190 6.62 -11.36 -13.79
N VAL A 191 6.32 -10.66 -12.70
CA VAL A 191 5.95 -11.29 -11.42
C VAL A 191 4.64 -12.07 -11.58
N CYS A 192 3.64 -11.52 -12.26
CA CYS A 192 2.37 -12.22 -12.45
C CYS A 192 2.49 -13.50 -13.29
N HIS A 193 3.46 -13.56 -14.21
CA HIS A 193 3.68 -14.73 -15.05
C HIS A 193 4.68 -15.73 -14.47
N ALA A 194 5.60 -15.31 -13.60
CA ALA A 194 6.78 -16.10 -13.26
C ALA A 194 7.11 -16.26 -11.76
N ASP A 195 6.41 -15.58 -10.85
CA ASP A 195 6.52 -15.84 -9.39
C ASP A 195 5.66 -17.07 -9.04
N PHE A 196 6.28 -18.25 -9.03
CA PHE A 196 5.64 -19.54 -8.81
C PHE A 196 5.61 -19.96 -7.34
N ASP A 197 6.44 -19.37 -6.48
CA ASP A 197 6.44 -19.66 -5.05
C ASP A 197 5.70 -18.61 -4.19
N ASP A 198 5.13 -17.60 -4.84
CA ASP A 198 4.31 -16.53 -4.28
C ASP A 198 5.07 -15.62 -3.28
N ASP A 199 6.39 -15.48 -3.43
CA ASP A 199 7.21 -14.62 -2.56
C ASP A 199 7.30 -13.15 -3.03
N GLY A 200 6.78 -12.88 -4.23
CA GLY A 200 6.70 -11.54 -4.83
C GLY A 200 7.98 -11.08 -5.51
N MET A 201 8.96 -11.96 -5.70
CA MET A 201 10.15 -11.75 -6.51
C MET A 201 10.23 -12.84 -7.59
N ILE A 202 11.08 -12.62 -8.59
CA ILE A 202 11.42 -13.67 -9.56
C ILE A 202 12.86 -14.05 -9.31
N ASP A 203 13.08 -15.22 -8.73
CA ASP A 203 14.39 -15.74 -8.42
C ASP A 203 14.54 -17.24 -8.73
N LEU A 204 15.44 -17.94 -8.05
CA LEU A 204 15.68 -19.37 -8.29
C LEU A 204 14.64 -20.26 -7.61
N GLY A 205 13.85 -19.75 -6.67
CA GLY A 205 12.71 -20.44 -6.06
C GLY A 205 11.64 -20.78 -7.09
N ASP A 206 11.47 -19.91 -8.09
CA ASP A 206 10.47 -20.05 -9.15
C ASP A 206 10.83 -21.08 -10.23
N LEU A 207 12.09 -21.50 -10.29
CA LEU A 207 12.63 -22.28 -11.40
C LEU A 207 11.88 -23.60 -11.61
N ASP A 208 11.54 -24.31 -10.53
CA ASP A 208 10.85 -25.59 -10.64
C ASP A 208 9.42 -25.40 -11.19
N GLY A 209 8.70 -24.37 -10.72
CA GLY A 209 7.36 -24.02 -11.22
C GLY A 209 7.38 -23.57 -12.68
N PHE A 210 8.37 -22.78 -13.07
CA PHE A 210 8.55 -22.35 -14.45
C PHE A 210 8.88 -23.52 -15.39
N ILE A 211 9.76 -24.44 -14.98
CA ILE A 211 10.07 -25.65 -15.76
C ILE A 211 8.82 -26.51 -15.94
N ASP A 212 8.03 -26.69 -14.88
CA ASP A 212 6.78 -27.44 -14.95
C ASP A 212 5.77 -26.77 -15.90
N ALA A 213 5.69 -25.43 -15.91
CA ALA A 213 4.81 -24.70 -16.83
C ALA A 213 5.20 -24.90 -18.31
N VAL A 214 6.50 -24.80 -18.63
CA VAL A 214 7.01 -24.89 -20.01
C VAL A 214 6.99 -26.31 -20.60
N LEU A 215 7.01 -27.35 -19.76
CA LEU A 215 7.12 -28.75 -20.22
C LEU A 215 5.79 -29.51 -20.29
N ASN A 216 4.68 -28.94 -19.83
CA ASN A 216 3.36 -29.59 -19.77
C ASN A 216 2.40 -29.13 -20.88
#